data_AF-A0A1X1ZI57-F1
#
_entry.id   AF-A0A1X1ZI57-F1
#
_cell.length_a   1.000
_cell.length_b   1.000
_cell.length_c   1.000
_cell.angle_alpha   90.00
_cell.angle_beta   90.00
_cell.angle_gamma   90.00
#
_symmetry.space_group_name_H-M   'P 1'
#
loop_
_entity.id
_entity.type
_entity.pdbx_description
1 polymer ?
#
loop_
_entity_poly.entity_id
_entity_poly.type
_entity_poly.pdbx_seq_one_letter_code
_entity_poly.pdbx_strand_id
1 'polypeptide(L)'
;MPPYSLLAAVIVPAALIVGSLLSEHPLNKLVSFGTVGVYLGFQMVVFAALRARLKGWKPSGKYRLGRWGIVVNVGALAYGFAAIVNICWPRTPEAPWYDNYVVLLMSGLIVGFGLLYMVATRAYAKSDAPYADAVSRSDASVA
;
A
#
# COMPACT_ATOMS: atom_id res chain seq x y z
N MET A 1 -8.36 12.96 -19.52
CA MET A 1 -8.74 12.30 -18.25
C MET A 1 -9.61 11.11 -18.60
N PRO A 2 -9.27 9.86 -18.25
CA PRO A 2 -10.14 8.70 -18.50
C PRO A 2 -11.47 8.87 -17.72
N PRO A 3 -12.63 8.87 -18.39
CA PRO A 3 -13.92 9.18 -17.73
C PRO A 3 -14.27 8.20 -16.61
N TYR A 4 -13.97 6.92 -16.81
CA TYR A 4 -14.27 5.85 -15.86
C TYR A 4 -13.44 5.95 -14.57
N SER A 5 -12.23 6.50 -14.63
CA SER A 5 -11.37 6.70 -13.44
C SER A 5 -11.90 7.78 -12.52
N LEU A 6 -12.43 8.87 -13.09
CA LEU A 6 -13.08 9.93 -12.32
C LEU A 6 -14.34 9.43 -11.62
N LEU A 7 -15.18 8.67 -12.31
CA LEU A 7 -16.39 8.08 -11.72
C LEU A 7 -16.04 7.12 -10.58
N ALA A 8 -15.08 6.22 -10.77
CA ALA A 8 -14.65 5.31 -9.71
C ALA A 8 -14.10 6.06 -8.49
N ALA A 9 -13.31 7.11 -8.70
CA ALA A 9 -12.74 7.93 -7.65
C ALA A 9 -13.79 8.69 -6.82
N VAL A 10 -14.99 8.91 -7.36
CA VAL A 10 -16.08 9.59 -6.66
C VAL A 10 -17.07 8.59 -6.04
N ILE A 11 -17.47 7.57 -6.80
CA ILE A 11 -18.49 6.61 -6.38
C ILE A 11 -18.01 5.77 -5.20
N VAL A 12 -16.75 5.31 -5.21
CA VAL A 12 -16.23 4.46 -4.13
C VAL A 12 -16.19 5.20 -2.78
N PRO A 13 -15.61 6.41 -2.66
CA PRO A 13 -15.68 7.16 -1.41
C PRO A 13 -17.11 7.55 -1.02
N ALA A 14 -17.95 7.94 -1.97
CA ALA A 14 -19.35 8.30 -1.68
C ALA A 14 -20.13 7.12 -1.08
N ALA A 15 -19.96 5.91 -1.64
CA ALA A 15 -20.59 4.70 -1.10
C ALA A 15 -20.08 4.38 0.31
N LEU A 16 -18.78 4.56 0.58
CA LEU A 16 -18.22 4.38 1.92
C LEU A 16 -18.79 5.38 2.93
N ILE A 17 -18.95 6.64 2.54
CA ILE A 17 -19.56 7.67 3.39
C ILE A 17 -21.01 7.29 3.70
N VAL A 18 -21.80 6.94 2.69
CA VAL A 18 -23.21 6.54 2.88
C VAL A 18 -23.32 5.30 3.77
N GLY A 19 -22.47 4.29 3.56
CA GLY A 19 -22.42 3.11 4.42
C GLY A 19 -22.00 3.42 5.86
N SER A 20 -21.14 4.43 6.05
CA SER A 20 -20.69 4.85 7.39
C SER A 20 -21.80 5.50 8.22
N LEU A 21 -22.83 6.09 7.58
CA LEU A 21 -23.97 6.71 8.28
C LEU A 21 -24.84 5.69 9.04
N LEU A 22 -24.70 4.40 8.73
CA LEU A 22 -25.40 3.31 9.41
C LEU A 22 -24.66 2.80 10.67
N SER A 23 -23.48 3.35 10.99
CA SER A 23 -22.64 2.93 12.11
C SER A 23 -22.74 3.89 13.30
N GLU A 24 -22.62 3.37 14.53
CA GLU A 24 -22.67 4.18 15.77
C GLU A 24 -21.53 5.20 15.90
N HIS A 25 -20.39 4.95 15.24
CA HIS A 25 -19.21 5.85 15.23
C HIS A 25 -18.64 6.06 13.80
N PRO A 26 -19.30 6.85 12.93
CA PRO A 26 -18.93 7.00 11.52
C PRO A 26 -17.54 7.63 11.32
N LEU A 27 -17.22 8.65 12.12
CA LEU A 27 -15.98 9.43 11.99
C LEU A 27 -14.74 8.57 12.25
N ASN A 28 -14.77 7.76 13.31
CA ASN A 28 -13.64 6.90 13.68
C ASN A 28 -13.38 5.83 12.61
N LYS A 29 -14.44 5.28 12.02
CA LYS A 29 -14.33 4.28 10.93
C LYS A 29 -13.74 4.89 9.66
N LEU A 30 -14.21 6.08 9.26
CA LEU A 30 -13.75 6.76 8.06
C LEU A 30 -12.27 7.19 8.17
N VAL A 31 -11.88 7.78 9.31
CA VAL A 31 -10.50 8.23 9.56
C VAL A 31 -9.53 7.05 9.64
N SER A 32 -9.92 5.98 10.34
CA SER A 32 -9.08 4.78 10.45
C SER A 32 -8.88 4.10 9.10
N PHE A 33 -9.94 4.01 8.28
CA PHE A 33 -9.86 3.50 6.92
C PHE A 33 -8.91 4.31 6.04
N GLY A 34 -9.08 5.64 6.03
CA GLY A 34 -8.22 6.55 5.25
C GLY A 34 -6.76 6.45 5.69
N THR A 35 -6.53 6.35 7.00
CA THR A 35 -5.19 6.25 7.57
C THR A 35 -4.51 4.95 7.13
N VAL A 36 -5.18 3.80 7.20
CA VAL A 36 -4.54 2.54 6.78
C VAL A 36 -4.26 2.50 5.28
N GLY A 37 -5.13 3.06 4.44
CA GLY A 37 -4.84 3.21 3.01
C GLY A 37 -3.54 3.96 2.74
N VAL A 38 -3.31 5.07 3.46
CA VAL A 38 -2.06 5.85 3.37
C VAL A 38 -0.85 5.06 3.88
N TYR A 39 -0.97 4.38 5.03
CA TYR A 39 0.11 3.55 5.57
C TYR A 39 0.51 2.42 4.61
N LEU A 40 -0.48 1.73 4.01
CA LEU A 40 -0.22 0.69 3.01
C LEU A 40 0.43 1.26 1.75
N GLY A 41 -0.02 2.43 1.29
CA GLY A 41 0.58 3.15 0.17
C GLY A 41 2.07 3.44 0.40
N PHE A 42 2.41 4.00 1.57
CA PHE A 42 3.81 4.23 1.94
C PHE A 42 4.60 2.93 2.08
N GLN A 43 4.00 1.89 2.67
CA GLN A 43 4.66 0.61 2.87
C GLN A 43 5.04 -0.06 1.54
N MET A 44 4.18 0.03 0.53
CA MET A 44 4.49 -0.47 -0.82
C MET A 44 5.69 0.25 -1.43
N VAL A 45 5.80 1.57 -1.26
CA VAL A 45 6.93 2.36 -1.77
C VAL A 45 8.24 1.99 -1.04
N VAL A 46 8.21 1.90 0.29
CA VAL A 46 9.39 1.54 1.10
C VAL A 46 9.87 0.12 0.76
N PHE A 47 8.92 -0.82 0.61
CA PHE A 47 9.22 -2.19 0.21
C PHE A 47 9.80 -2.26 -1.21
N ALA A 48 9.21 -1.55 -2.18
CA ALA A 48 9.73 -1.49 -3.54
C ALA A 48 11.15 -0.90 -3.58
N ALA A 49 11.41 0.16 -2.82
CA ALA A 49 12.73 0.78 -2.69
C ALA A 49 13.76 -0.17 -2.04
N LEU A 50 13.35 -0.95 -1.04
CA LEU A 50 14.22 -1.96 -0.43
C LEU A 50 14.54 -3.09 -1.42
N ARG A 51 13.51 -3.60 -2.12
CA ARG A 51 13.68 -4.62 -3.16
C ARG A 51 14.60 -4.15 -4.29
N ALA A 52 14.47 -2.91 -4.74
CA ALA A 52 15.35 -2.34 -5.76
C ALA A 52 16.81 -2.27 -5.29
N ARG A 53 17.05 -1.79 -4.06
CA ARG A 53 18.41 -1.72 -3.46
C ARG A 53 19.03 -3.11 -3.27
N LEU A 54 18.26 -4.11 -2.83
CA LEU A 54 18.73 -5.49 -2.71
C LEU A 54 19.08 -6.12 -4.06
N LYS A 55 18.41 -5.71 -5.13
CA LYS A 55 18.74 -6.12 -6.51
C LYS A 55 19.94 -5.39 -7.11
N GLY A 56 20.67 -4.60 -6.32
CA GLY A 56 21.89 -3.92 -6.78
C GLY A 56 21.67 -2.53 -7.37
N TRP A 57 20.45 -1.97 -7.29
CA TRP A 57 20.23 -0.58 -7.70
C TRP A 57 21.07 0.37 -6.86
N LYS A 58 21.91 1.16 -7.53
CA LYS A 58 22.66 2.26 -6.92
C LYS A 58 21.91 3.56 -7.15
N PRO A 59 21.36 4.23 -6.11
CA PRO A 59 20.59 5.46 -6.29
C PRO A 59 21.43 6.52 -7.01
N SER A 60 20.93 7.10 -8.10
CA SER A 60 21.57 8.22 -8.79
C SER A 60 21.08 9.55 -8.19
N GLY A 61 21.98 10.53 -8.02
CA GLY A 61 21.65 11.84 -7.45
C GLY A 61 22.72 12.44 -6.54
N LYS A 62 22.56 13.74 -6.22
CA LYS A 62 23.49 14.51 -5.37
C LYS A 62 23.53 14.03 -3.91
N TYR A 63 22.44 13.41 -3.43
CA TYR A 63 22.34 12.89 -2.07
C TYR A 63 22.25 11.37 -2.08
N ARG A 64 23.21 10.70 -1.43
CA ARG A 64 23.31 9.25 -1.36
C ARG A 64 23.62 8.84 0.08
N LEU A 65 22.70 8.12 0.72
CA LEU A 65 22.94 7.50 2.03
C LEU A 65 23.92 6.31 1.97
N GLY A 66 24.31 5.86 0.76
CA GLY A 66 25.19 4.70 0.59
C GLY A 66 24.64 3.46 1.32
N ARG A 67 25.48 2.84 2.16
CA ARG A 67 25.13 1.66 2.97
C ARG A 67 24.02 1.91 4.00
N TRP A 68 23.88 3.15 4.50
CA TRP A 68 22.83 3.52 5.46
C TRP A 68 21.44 3.51 4.84
N GLY A 69 21.32 3.59 3.51
CA GLY A 69 20.03 3.58 2.83
C GLY A 69 19.26 2.26 3.01
N ILE A 70 19.97 1.13 3.18
CA ILE A 70 19.34 -0.16 3.48
C ILE A 70 18.85 -0.20 4.93
N VAL A 71 19.69 0.21 5.88
CA VAL A 71 19.34 0.23 7.31
C VAL A 71 18.12 1.11 7.57
N VAL A 72 18.10 2.32 6.99
CA VAL A 72 16.97 3.25 7.12
C VAL A 72 15.71 2.67 6.47
N ASN A 73 15.82 2.04 5.28
CA ASN A 73 14.67 1.40 4.65
C ASN A 73 14.10 0.26 5.51
N VAL A 74 14.95 -0.59 6.08
CA VAL A 74 14.51 -1.69 6.96
C VAL A 74 13.85 -1.12 8.22
N GLY A 75 14.44 -0.10 8.83
CA GLY A 75 13.84 0.59 9.99
C GLY A 75 12.49 1.21 9.66
N ALA A 76 12.36 1.88 8.52
CA ALA A 76 11.10 2.45 8.05
C ALA A 76 10.03 1.38 7.81
N LEU A 77 10.42 0.23 7.25
CA LEU A 77 9.52 -0.88 6.99
C LEU A 77 9.04 -1.54 8.29
N ALA A 78 9.94 -1.74 9.25
CA ALA A 78 9.60 -2.24 10.58
C ALA A 78 8.69 -1.27 11.35
N TYR A 79 9.01 0.03 11.32
CA TYR A 79 8.18 1.06 11.95
C TYR A 79 6.79 1.14 11.33
N GLY A 80 6.68 1.15 9.99
CA GLY A 80 5.40 1.16 9.30
C GLY A 80 4.55 -0.05 9.65
N PHE A 81 5.16 -1.24 9.74
CA PHE A 81 4.46 -2.45 10.18
C PHE A 81 4.00 -2.36 11.64
N ALA A 82 4.89 -1.92 12.55
CA ALA A 82 4.55 -1.72 13.95
C ALA A 82 3.43 -0.68 14.14
N ALA A 83 3.42 0.39 13.34
CA ALA A 83 2.36 1.39 13.35
C ALA A 83 1.01 0.81 12.89
N ILE A 84 0.99 0.01 11.83
CA ILE A 84 -0.22 -0.70 11.38
C ILE A 84 -0.73 -1.64 12.49
N VAL A 85 0.16 -2.42 13.12
CA VAL A 85 -0.19 -3.30 14.24
C VAL A 85 -0.75 -2.51 15.41
N ASN A 86 -0.12 -1.40 15.78
CA ASN A 86 -0.57 -0.54 16.88
C ASN A 86 -1.94 0.11 16.59
N ILE A 87 -2.22 0.48 15.33
CA ILE A 87 -3.53 1.02 14.91
C ILE A 87 -4.60 -0.08 14.95
N CYS A 88 -4.26 -1.31 14.55
CA CYS A 88 -5.18 -2.44 14.56
C CYS A 88 -5.33 -3.08 15.95
N TRP A 89 -4.61 -2.59 16.96
CA TRP A 89 -4.61 -3.21 18.28
C TRP A 89 -5.94 -2.92 19.01
N PRO A 90 -6.68 -3.96 19.44
CA PRO A 90 -7.94 -3.77 20.12
C PRO A 90 -7.72 -3.13 21.49
N ARG A 91 -8.29 -1.94 21.71
CA ARG A 91 -8.22 -1.23 23.00
C ARG A 91 -9.46 -1.40 23.87
N THR A 92 -10.54 -1.93 23.30
CA THR A 92 -11.85 -2.03 23.95
C THR A 92 -12.40 -3.46 23.83
N PRO A 93 -12.07 -4.36 24.78
CA PRO A 93 -12.55 -5.74 24.76
C PRO A 93 -14.08 -5.88 24.85
N GLU A 94 -14.76 -4.87 25.41
CA GLU A 94 -16.22 -4.80 25.59
C GLU A 94 -16.98 -4.55 24.28
N ALA A 95 -16.31 -4.02 23.24
CA ALA A 95 -16.94 -3.73 21.95
C ALA A 95 -17.03 -4.99 21.07
N PRO A 96 -18.03 -5.09 20.17
CA PRO A 96 -18.12 -6.20 19.23
C PRO A 96 -16.80 -6.40 18.45
N TRP A 97 -16.39 -7.66 18.30
CA TRP A 97 -15.09 -8.02 17.70
C TRP A 97 -14.88 -7.38 16.30
N TYR A 98 -15.96 -7.23 15.52
CA TYR A 98 -15.88 -6.64 14.18
C TYR A 98 -15.53 -5.16 14.22
N ASP A 99 -15.89 -4.42 15.27
CA ASP A 99 -15.52 -3.02 15.44
C ASP A 99 -14.07 -2.89 15.88
N ASN A 100 -13.58 -3.81 16.71
CA ASN A 100 -12.18 -3.88 17.12
C ASN A 100 -11.23 -4.20 15.95
N TYR A 101 -11.68 -5.03 15.01
CA TYR A 101 -10.87 -5.45 13.85
C TYR A 101 -11.33 -4.83 12.53
N VAL A 102 -12.25 -3.87 12.54
CA VAL A 102 -12.85 -3.29 11.32
C VAL A 102 -11.77 -2.77 10.37
N VAL A 103 -10.73 -2.17 10.93
CA VAL A 103 -9.60 -1.61 10.21
C VAL A 103 -8.82 -2.72 9.50
N LEU A 104 -8.53 -3.83 10.19
CA LEU A 104 -7.80 -4.96 9.64
C LEU A 104 -8.61 -5.71 8.58
N LEU A 105 -9.91 -5.91 8.83
CA LEU A 105 -10.84 -6.54 7.90
C LEU A 105 -11.00 -5.73 6.60
N MET A 106 -11.21 -4.42 6.70
CA MET A 106 -11.32 -3.55 5.53
C MET A 106 -10.01 -3.50 4.74
N SER A 107 -8.88 -3.45 5.43
CA SER A 107 -7.56 -3.46 4.79
C SER A 107 -7.32 -4.77 4.01
N GLY A 108 -7.62 -5.91 4.66
CA GLY A 108 -7.54 -7.23 4.03
C GLY A 108 -8.49 -7.35 2.83
N LEU A 109 -9.71 -6.82 2.95
CA LEU A 109 -10.70 -6.81 1.87
C LEU A 109 -10.21 -6.02 0.66
N ILE A 110 -9.70 -4.80 0.86
CA ILE A 110 -9.20 -3.95 -0.25
C ILE A 110 -8.00 -4.58 -0.93
N VAL A 111 -7.01 -5.03 -0.14
CA VAL A 111 -5.81 -5.67 -0.67
C VAL A 111 -6.21 -6.96 -1.41
N GLY A 112 -7.11 -7.75 -0.82
CA GLY A 112 -7.66 -8.95 -1.44
C GLY A 112 -8.36 -8.67 -2.77
N PHE A 113 -9.26 -7.69 -2.82
CA PHE A 113 -9.93 -7.26 -4.04
C PHE A 113 -8.96 -6.72 -5.09
N GLY A 114 -7.97 -5.93 -4.69
CA GLY A 114 -6.94 -5.41 -5.58
C GLY A 114 -6.10 -6.54 -6.18
N LEU A 115 -5.69 -7.51 -5.38
CA LEU A 115 -4.96 -8.69 -5.83
C LEU A 115 -5.82 -9.58 -6.74
N LEU A 116 -7.07 -9.84 -6.36
CA LEU A 116 -8.05 -10.57 -7.19
C LEU A 116 -8.24 -9.90 -8.55
N TYR A 117 -8.44 -8.57 -8.56
CA TYR A 117 -8.53 -7.80 -9.78
C TYR A 117 -7.26 -7.94 -10.62
N MET A 118 -6.08 -7.79 -10.02
CA MET A 118 -4.80 -7.93 -10.72
C MET A 118 -4.59 -9.33 -11.31
N VAL A 119 -4.92 -10.39 -10.56
CA VAL A 119 -4.80 -11.79 -11.01
C VAL A 119 -5.81 -12.11 -12.11
N ALA A 120 -7.07 -11.73 -11.93
CA ALA A 120 -8.14 -12.00 -12.89
C ALA A 120 -7.92 -11.26 -14.21
N THR A 121 -7.53 -9.98 -14.16
CA THR A 121 -7.33 -9.17 -15.36
C THR A 121 -5.93 -9.34 -15.98
N ARG A 122 -4.99 -9.92 -15.21
CA ARG A 122 -3.54 -9.88 -15.48
C ARG A 122 -3.05 -8.49 -15.88
N ALA A 123 -3.57 -7.45 -15.23
CA ALA A 123 -3.22 -6.06 -15.54
C ALA A 123 -1.70 -5.82 -15.49
N TYR A 124 -0.99 -6.54 -14.60
CA TYR A 124 0.46 -6.48 -14.49
C TYR A 124 1.23 -6.97 -15.74
N ALA A 125 0.61 -7.78 -16.61
CA ALA A 125 1.23 -8.31 -17.83
C ALA A 125 0.87 -7.50 -19.09
N LYS A 126 -0.07 -6.56 -18.99
CA LYS A 126 -0.59 -5.77 -20.12
C LYS A 126 -0.06 -4.34 -20.12
N SER A 127 0.95 -4.04 -19.31
CA SER A 127 1.52 -2.71 -19.21
C SER A 127 2.71 -2.57 -20.15
N ASP A 128 2.59 -1.67 -21.13
CA ASP A 128 3.68 -1.25 -22.03
C ASP A 128 4.50 -0.08 -21.43
N ALA A 129 4.29 0.24 -20.15
CA ALA A 129 5.05 1.29 -19.48
C ALA A 129 6.52 0.87 -19.34
N PRO A 130 7.50 1.78 -19.49
CA PRO A 130 8.90 1.47 -19.25
C PRO A 130 9.08 0.84 -17.86
N TYR A 131 9.63 -0.38 -17.80
CA TYR A 131 9.83 -1.14 -16.56
C TYR A 131 11.26 -1.68 -16.50
N ALA A 132 11.71 -2.04 -15.29
CA ALA A 132 13.03 -2.63 -15.02
C ALA A 132 14.26 -1.75 -15.36
N ASP A 133 14.08 -0.43 -15.45
CA ASP A 133 15.14 0.56 -15.58
C ASP A 133 16.05 0.67 -14.34
N ALA A 134 15.52 0.33 -13.16
CA ALA A 134 16.22 0.45 -11.90
C ALA A 134 17.31 -0.62 -11.67
N VAL A 135 17.35 -1.73 -12.40
CA VAL A 135 18.39 -2.75 -12.20
C VAL A 135 19.04 -3.01 -13.54
N SER A 136 20.35 -2.75 -13.64
CA SER A 136 21.09 -3.08 -14.86
C SER A 136 20.98 -4.58 -15.11
N ARG A 137 20.27 -4.98 -16.17
CA ARG A 137 20.43 -6.33 -16.70
C ARG A 137 21.83 -6.41 -17.29
N SER A 138 22.59 -7.42 -16.88
CA SER A 138 23.70 -7.91 -17.68
C SER A 138 23.09 -8.60 -18.90
N ASP A 139 22.70 -7.83 -19.91
CA ASP A 139 22.46 -8.43 -21.21
C ASP A 139 23.80 -8.98 -21.67
N ALA A 140 23.79 -10.29 -21.86
CA ALA A 140 24.95 -11.08 -22.19
C ALA A 140 25.64 -10.53 -23.43
N SER A 141 26.96 -10.43 -23.34
CA SER A 141 27.88 -10.62 -24.45
C SER A 141 27.32 -11.61 -25.49
N VAL A 142 26.82 -11.08 -26.60
CA VAL A 142 26.80 -11.71 -27.93
C VAL A 142 26.98 -10.53 -28.88
N ALA A 143 28.22 -10.15 -29.18
CA ALA A 143 29.02 -10.66 -30.32
C ALA A 143 28.32 -10.38 -31.66
#